data_AF-A0A7X1P9P8-F1
#
_entry.id   AF-A0A7X1P9P8-F1
#
_cell.length_a   1.000
_cell.length_b   1.000
_cell.length_c   1.000
_cell.angle_alpha   90.00
_cell.angle_beta   90.00
_cell.angle_gamma   90.00
#
_symmetry.space_group_name_H-M   'P 1'
#
loop_
_entity.id
_entity.type
_entity.pdbx_description
1 polymer ?
#
loop_
_entity_poly.entity_id
_entity_poly.type
_entity_poly.pdbx_seq_one_letter_code
_entity_poly.pdbx_strand_id
1 'polypeptide(L)'
;MGNFPFPGSSTINSPWSILFSLDISAAAFGIVTHPSSTLIEVLQDGVVVGSAAAATDADGADFFQIAGFIFDEIRITTTNTATNTQNDPGALLDNLQFSVAVPEPASLALLSLGLLGLIASRRK
;
A
#
# COMPACT_ATOMS: atom_id res chain seq x y z
N MET A 1 9.56 -15.22 2.35
CA MET A 1 10.05 -13.89 1.92
C MET A 1 10.52 -14.07 0.49
N GLY A 2 9.83 -13.45 -0.47
CA GLY A 2 10.20 -13.53 -1.89
C GLY A 2 10.90 -12.22 -2.26
N ASN A 3 12.14 -12.33 -2.73
CA ASN A 3 12.83 -11.20 -3.36
C ASN A 3 12.30 -11.10 -4.79
N PHE A 4 11.93 -9.90 -5.26
CA PHE A 4 11.46 -9.67 -6.62
C PHE A 4 12.55 -8.94 -7.43
N PRO A 5 13.59 -9.65 -7.91
CA PRO A 5 14.61 -9.02 -8.73
C PRO A 5 14.03 -8.67 -10.11
N PHE A 6 14.01 -7.39 -10.45
CA PHE A 6 13.86 -6.97 -11.84
C PHE A 6 15.15 -7.38 -12.60
N PRO A 7 15.05 -8.09 -13.74
CA PRO A 7 16.23 -8.50 -14.48
C PRO A 7 16.93 -7.27 -15.09
N GLY A 8 18.19 -7.04 -14.67
CA GLY A 8 19.25 -6.27 -15.35
C GLY A 8 18.87 -4.92 -15.98
N SER A 9 19.27 -3.82 -15.32
CA SER A 9 19.32 -2.43 -15.83
C SER A 9 18.26 -2.03 -16.87
N SER A 10 17.00 -2.39 -16.63
CA SER A 10 15.88 -1.80 -17.35
C SER A 10 15.40 -0.62 -16.51
N THR A 11 15.38 0.56 -17.12
CA THR A 11 14.74 1.74 -16.52
C THR A 11 13.33 1.35 -16.12
N ILE A 12 12.98 1.55 -14.86
CA ILE A 12 11.61 1.34 -14.42
C ILE A 12 10.84 2.61 -14.81
N ASN A 13 9.88 2.44 -15.71
CA ASN A 13 8.96 3.51 -16.08
C ASN A 13 8.16 3.88 -14.83
N SER A 14 8.22 5.15 -14.46
CA SER A 14 7.41 5.69 -13.38
C SER A 14 6.18 6.39 -13.97
N PRO A 15 4.96 6.17 -13.44
CA PRO A 15 4.66 5.35 -12.27
C PRO A 15 4.60 3.84 -12.58
N TRP A 16 4.76 3.03 -11.54
CA TRP A 16 4.54 1.58 -11.58
C TRP A 16 3.76 1.14 -10.34
N SER A 17 3.13 -0.04 -10.38
CA SER A 17 2.18 -0.46 -9.36
C SER A 17 2.39 -1.90 -8.87
N ILE A 18 2.08 -2.11 -7.60
CA ILE A 18 1.84 -3.41 -6.99
C ILE A 18 0.33 -3.61 -6.91
N LEU A 19 -0.17 -4.64 -7.59
CA LEU A 19 -1.59 -4.96 -7.64
C LEU A 19 -1.89 -6.14 -6.72
N PHE A 20 -2.93 -6.03 -5.91
CA PHE A 20 -3.45 -7.08 -5.06
C PHE A 20 -4.75 -7.63 -5.66
N SER A 21 -4.91 -8.95 -5.64
CA SER A 21 -6.13 -9.60 -6.13
C SER A 21 -7.32 -9.48 -5.17
N LEU A 22 -7.08 -8.98 -3.96
CA LEU A 22 -8.03 -8.77 -2.89
C LEU A 22 -7.71 -7.45 -2.22
N ASP A 23 -8.73 -6.81 -1.66
CA ASP A 23 -8.56 -5.65 -0.80
C ASP A 23 -7.64 -5.99 0.39
N ILE A 24 -6.68 -5.12 0.65
CA ILE A 24 -5.78 -5.20 1.80
C ILE A 24 -5.98 -3.99 2.71
N SER A 25 -5.67 -4.17 4.00
CA SER A 25 -5.86 -3.15 5.04
C SER A 25 -4.54 -2.53 5.54
N ALA A 26 -3.43 -3.22 5.25
CA ALA A 26 -2.09 -2.79 5.58
C ALA A 26 -1.07 -3.45 4.66
N ALA A 27 0.02 -2.73 4.38
CA ALA A 27 1.19 -3.24 3.70
C ALA A 27 2.46 -2.60 4.26
N ALA A 28 3.57 -3.31 4.18
CA ALA A 28 4.88 -2.79 4.48
C ALA A 28 5.91 -3.37 3.52
N PHE A 29 6.87 -2.57 3.10
CA PHE A 29 7.92 -3.00 2.18
C PHE A 29 9.16 -2.09 2.28
N GLY A 30 10.31 -2.65 1.94
CA GLY A 30 11.53 -1.90 1.67
C GLY A 30 11.61 -1.55 0.20
N ILE A 31 12.13 -0.36 -0.10
CA ILE A 31 12.44 0.05 -1.46
C ILE A 31 13.88 0.58 -1.53
N VAL A 32 14.53 0.36 -2.66
CA VAL A 32 15.82 0.95 -2.98
C VAL A 32 15.67 1.63 -4.32
N THR A 33 16.06 2.89 -4.41
CA THR A 33 15.96 3.70 -5.63
C THR A 33 17.27 4.42 -5.88
N HIS A 34 17.38 5.16 -6.98
CA HIS A 34 18.38 6.23 -7.00
C HIS A 34 17.95 7.36 -6.06
N PRO A 35 18.89 8.17 -5.51
CA PRO A 35 18.56 9.32 -4.67
C PRO A 35 17.53 10.24 -5.32
N SER A 36 16.30 10.20 -4.81
CA SER A 36 15.12 10.80 -5.45
C SER A 36 14.00 11.07 -4.45
N SER A 37 12.95 11.75 -4.90
CA SER A 37 11.68 11.80 -4.17
C SER A 37 10.76 10.72 -4.72
N THR A 38 10.28 9.84 -3.84
CA THR A 38 9.32 8.79 -4.16
C THR A 38 7.97 9.12 -3.54
N LEU A 39 6.95 9.18 -4.39
CA LEU A 39 5.55 9.29 -3.99
C LEU A 39 4.93 7.89 -4.00
N ILE A 40 4.40 7.50 -2.84
CA ILE A 40 3.61 6.29 -2.65
C ILE A 40 2.15 6.70 -2.57
N GLU A 41 1.33 6.16 -3.46
CA GLU A 41 -0.12 6.31 -3.46
C GLU A 41 -0.76 4.95 -3.20
N VAL A 42 -1.78 4.93 -2.37
CA VAL A 42 -2.63 3.76 -2.16
C VAL A 42 -3.98 4.02 -2.81
N LEU A 43 -4.41 3.08 -3.63
CA LEU A 43 -5.64 3.21 -4.40
C LEU A 43 -6.59 2.07 -4.11
N GLN A 44 -7.89 2.40 -4.10
CA GLN A 44 -8.99 1.46 -4.08
C GLN A 44 -9.75 1.62 -5.39
N ASP A 45 -9.80 0.58 -6.22
CA ASP A 45 -10.48 0.60 -7.53
C ASP A 45 -9.98 1.75 -8.43
N GLY A 46 -8.68 2.06 -8.35
CA GLY A 46 -8.04 3.16 -9.09
C GLY A 46 -8.26 4.56 -8.52
N VAL A 47 -8.94 4.71 -7.38
CA VAL A 47 -9.11 5.98 -6.66
C VAL A 47 -8.09 6.08 -5.54
N VAL A 48 -7.33 7.18 -5.48
CA VAL A 48 -6.36 7.42 -4.38
C VAL A 48 -7.11 7.61 -3.06
N VAL A 49 -6.88 6.69 -2.12
CA VAL A 49 -7.41 6.76 -0.75
C VAL A 49 -6.38 7.30 0.25
N GLY A 50 -5.11 7.33 -0.12
CA GLY A 50 -4.02 7.86 0.69
C GLY A 50 -2.73 8.02 -0.11
N SER A 51 -1.84 8.88 0.37
CA SER A 51 -0.55 9.13 -0.28
C SER A 51 0.49 9.66 0.70
N ALA A 52 1.76 9.32 0.48
CA ALA A 52 2.90 9.88 1.19
C ALA A 52 4.10 10.02 0.26
N ALA A 53 4.90 11.07 0.44
CA ALA A 53 6.14 11.24 -0.28
C ALA A 53 7.32 11.25 0.69
N ALA A 54 8.42 10.60 0.31
CA ALA A 54 9.66 10.60 1.05
C ALA A 54 10.86 10.63 0.10
N ALA A 55 12.00 11.10 0.61
CA ALA A 55 13.27 10.86 -0.07
C ALA A 55 13.61 9.38 0.03
N THR A 56 14.08 8.80 -1.06
CA THR A 56 14.58 7.42 -1.11
C THR A 56 15.90 7.37 -1.84
N ASP A 57 16.75 6.39 -1.52
CA ASP A 57 18.07 6.24 -2.09
C ASP A 57 18.52 4.77 -2.18
N ALA A 58 19.83 4.59 -2.40
CA ALA A 58 20.45 3.30 -2.68
C ALA A 58 20.96 2.57 -1.43
N ASP A 59 20.73 3.12 -0.23
CA ASP A 59 21.29 2.60 1.04
C ASP A 59 20.55 1.37 1.57
N GLY A 60 19.34 1.11 1.10
CA GLY A 60 18.51 -0.03 1.51
C GLY A 60 17.80 0.13 2.85
N ALA A 61 17.76 1.34 3.41
CA ALA A 61 17.11 1.65 4.68
C ALA A 61 15.68 2.21 4.52
N ASP A 62 15.26 2.55 3.30
CA ASP A 62 13.94 3.12 3.04
C ASP A 62 12.84 2.07 3.21
N PHE A 63 12.00 2.30 4.22
CA PHE A 63 10.92 1.39 4.58
C PHE A 63 9.59 2.14 4.71
N PHE A 64 8.57 1.64 4.01
CA PHE A 64 7.25 2.22 4.00
C PHE A 64 6.28 1.30 4.75
N GLN A 65 5.43 1.91 5.58
CA GLN A 65 4.34 1.25 6.28
C GLN A 65 3.04 1.98 5.97
N ILE A 66 2.07 1.20 5.51
CA ILE A 66 0.75 1.66 5.12
C ILE A 66 -0.24 0.90 6.00
N ALA A 67 -1.12 1.64 6.69
CA ALA A 67 -2.21 1.07 7.47
C ALA A 67 -3.36 2.08 7.58
N GLY A 68 -4.56 1.58 7.88
CA GLY A 68 -5.73 2.42 8.12
C GLY A 68 -6.55 2.77 6.87
N PHE A 69 -6.22 2.17 5.73
CA PHE A 69 -6.96 2.28 4.47
C PHE A 69 -7.34 0.89 3.97
N ILE A 70 -8.39 0.82 3.15
CA ILE A 70 -8.70 -0.36 2.33
C ILE A 70 -8.28 -0.04 0.90
N PHE A 71 -7.45 -0.88 0.29
CA PHE A 71 -6.83 -0.61 -1.01
C PHE A 71 -6.48 -1.91 -1.73
N ASP A 72 -6.38 -1.86 -3.05
CA ASP A 72 -6.03 -2.98 -3.94
C ASP A 72 -4.80 -2.68 -4.83
N GLU A 73 -4.30 -1.43 -4.80
CA GLU A 73 -3.12 -1.00 -5.55
C GLU A 73 -2.21 -0.12 -4.67
N ILE A 74 -0.90 -0.38 -4.74
CA ILE A 74 0.14 0.56 -4.31
C ILE A 74 0.80 1.08 -5.58
N ARG A 75 0.66 2.38 -5.87
CA ARG A 75 1.33 3.04 -6.99
C ARG A 75 2.53 3.81 -6.49
N ILE A 76 3.64 3.65 -7.19
CA ILE A 76 4.93 4.20 -6.83
C ILE A 76 5.40 5.08 -7.98
N THR A 77 5.60 6.36 -7.65
CA THR A 77 6.11 7.36 -8.59
C THR A 77 7.45 7.85 -8.09
N THR A 78 8.52 7.54 -8.82
CA THR A 78 9.87 8.04 -8.54
C THR A 78 10.18 9.22 -9.45
N THR A 79 10.76 10.29 -8.90
CA THR A 79 11.22 11.46 -9.67
C THR A 79 12.73 11.55 -9.60
N ASN A 80 13.43 11.19 -10.68
CA ASN A 80 14.88 11.29 -10.71
C ASN A 80 15.30 12.76 -10.68
N THR A 81 15.83 13.19 -9.54
CA THR A 81 16.25 14.57 -9.31
C THR A 81 17.43 15.02 -10.18
N ALA A 82 18.26 14.07 -10.66
CA ALA A 82 19.41 14.40 -11.50
C ALA A 82 19.03 14.72 -12.95
N THR A 83 17.96 14.11 -13.46
CA THR A 83 17.51 14.29 -14.85
C THR A 83 16.16 15.00 -14.96
N ASN A 84 15.47 15.22 -13.83
CA ASN A 84 14.09 15.72 -13.77
C ASN A 84 13.13 14.93 -14.67
N THR A 85 13.37 13.61 -14.79
CA THR A 85 12.53 12.68 -15.54
C THR A 85 11.87 11.68 -14.59
N GLN A 86 10.63 11.30 -14.88
CA GLN A 86 9.92 10.21 -14.19
C GLN A 86 10.41 8.85 -14.67
N ASN A 87 11.70 8.57 -14.51
CA ASN A 87 12.29 7.27 -14.79
C ASN A 87 13.41 7.05 -13.78
N ASP A 88 13.37 5.93 -13.08
CA ASP A 88 14.47 5.50 -12.24
C ASP A 88 15.38 4.54 -13.03
N PRO A 89 16.72 4.76 -13.07
CA PRO A 89 17.64 3.79 -13.64
C PRO A 89 17.59 2.40 -12.96
N GLY A 90 16.96 2.29 -11.80
CA GLY A 90 16.54 1.01 -11.22
C GLY A 90 15.92 1.19 -9.83
N ALA A 91 14.84 0.44 -9.56
CA ALA A 91 14.32 0.28 -8.21
C ALA A 91 14.29 -1.19 -7.82
N LEU A 92 14.55 -1.49 -6.55
CA LEU A 92 14.42 -2.81 -5.96
C LEU A 92 13.38 -2.76 -4.85
N LEU A 93 12.60 -3.83 -4.75
CA LEU A 93 11.53 -3.96 -3.76
C LEU A 93 11.76 -5.27 -3.01
N ASP A 94 11.81 -5.17 -1.69
CA ASP A 94 12.01 -6.34 -0.85
C ASP A 94 11.08 -6.30 0.37
N ASN A 95 10.94 -7.47 1.00
CA ASN A 95 10.21 -7.64 2.24
C ASN A 95 8.77 -7.15 2.18
N LEU A 96 8.09 -7.33 1.05
CA LEU A 96 6.67 -7.03 0.92
C LEU A 96 5.87 -7.93 1.86
N GLN A 97 5.20 -7.30 2.81
CA GLN A 97 4.28 -7.89 3.78
C GLN A 97 2.95 -7.16 3.65
N PHE A 98 1.84 -7.89 3.76
CA PHE A 98 0.51 -7.29 3.67
C PHE A 98 -0.51 -8.08 4.49
N SER A 99 -1.61 -7.42 4.83
CA SER A 99 -2.74 -8.01 5.53
C SER A 99 -4.01 -7.81 4.73
N VAL A 100 -4.70 -8.91 4.42
CA VAL A 100 -5.98 -8.88 3.70
C VAL A 100 -7.00 -8.13 4.55
N ALA A 101 -7.77 -7.26 3.90
CA ALA A 101 -8.91 -6.61 4.52
C ALA A 101 -9.97 -7.67 4.82
N VAL A 102 -10.26 -7.88 6.09
CA VAL A 102 -11.37 -8.73 6.51
C VAL A 102 -12.58 -7.82 6.69
N PRO A 103 -13.69 -8.03 5.95
CA PRO A 103 -14.92 -7.30 6.19
C PRO A 103 -15.29 -7.39 7.66
N GLU A 104 -15.69 -6.26 8.26
CA GLU A 104 -16.01 -6.21 9.68
C GLU A 104 -16.92 -7.40 10.06
N PRO A 105 -16.58 -8.17 11.11
CA PRO A 105 -17.34 -9.35 11.44
C PRO A 105 -18.81 -9.00 11.62
N ALA A 106 -19.70 -9.85 11.10
CA ALA A 106 -21.14 -9.78 11.34
C ALA A 106 -21.49 -9.70 12.84
N SER A 107 -20.53 -9.98 13.73
CA SER A 107 -20.55 -9.68 15.16
C SER A 107 -21.05 -8.27 15.50
N LEU A 108 -20.73 -7.20 14.75
CA LEU A 108 -21.28 -5.87 15.03
C LEU A 108 -22.76 -5.78 14.69
N ALA A 109 -23.17 -6.36 13.57
CA ALA A 109 -24.58 -6.50 13.21
C ALA A 109 -25.33 -7.36 14.25
N LEU A 110 -24.74 -8.46 14.71
CA LEU A 110 -25.33 -9.34 15.73
C LEU A 110 -25.38 -8.68 17.10
N LEU A 111 -24.35 -7.91 17.48
CA LEU A 111 -24.31 -7.15 18.71
C LEU A 111 -25.40 -6.07 18.72
N SER A 112 -25.51 -5.31 17.63
CA SER A 112 -26.55 -4.28 17.48
C SER A 112 -27.96 -4.89 17.46
N LEU A 113 -28.16 -5.99 16.72
CA LEU A 113 -29.44 -6.74 16.74
C LEU A 113 -29.75 -7.30 18.14
N GLY A 114 -28.75 -7.82 18.85
CA GLY A 114 -28.90 -8.31 20.22
C GLY A 114 -29.30 -7.21 21.21
N LEU A 115 -28.66 -6.04 21.11
CA LEU A 115 -29.00 -4.84 21.89
C LEU A 115 -30.42 -4.35 21.58
N LEU A 116 -30.80 -4.28 20.31
CA LEU A 116 -32.16 -3.91 19.89
C LEU A 116 -33.19 -4.91 20.41
N GLY A 117 -32.90 -6.21 20.33
CA GLY A 117 -33.74 -7.27 20.88
C GLY A 117 -33.92 -7.17 22.40
N LEU A 118 -32.85 -6.85 23.14
CA LEU A 118 -32.89 -6.65 24.59
C LEU A 118 -33.70 -5.40 24.98
N ILE A 119 -33.61 -4.32 24.21
CA ILE A 119 -34.43 -3.12 24.45
C ILE A 119 -35.91 -3.41 24.17
N ALA A 120 -36.20 -4.15 23.09
CA ALA A 120 -37.56 -4.52 22.73
C ALA A 120 -38.21 -5.46 23.77
N SER A 121 -37.43 -6.37 24.38
CA SER A 121 -37.94 -7.28 25.41
C SER A 121 -38.28 -6.59 26.73
N ARG A 122 -37.63 -5.47 27.05
CA ARG A 122 -37.93 -4.65 28.26
C ARG A 122 -39.19 -3.79 28.13
N ARG A 123 -39.79 -3.69 26.94
CA ARG A 123 -40.99 -2.88 26.67
C ARG A 123 -42.28 -3.71 26.61
N LYS A 124 -42.21 -5.01 26.90
CA LYS A 124 -43.36 -5.89 27.14
C LYS A 124 -43.51 -6.12 28.63
#